data_AF-A0A966FNJ3-F1
#
_entry.id   AF-A0A966FNJ3-F1
#
_cell.length_a   1.000
_cell.length_b   1.000
_cell.length_c   1.000
_cell.angle_alpha   90.00
_cell.angle_beta   90.00
_cell.angle_gamma   90.00
#
_symmetry.space_group_name_H-M   'P 1'
#
loop_
_entity.id
_entity.type
_entity.pdbx_description
1 polymer ?
#
loop_
_entity_poly.entity_id
_entity_poly.type
_entity_poly.pdbx_seq_one_letter_code
_entity_poly.pdbx_strand_id
1 'polypeptide(L)' 'ASKETYVLGKLLGENIVSPLPTDSPLIFPLSQSDGLIRIPLGTEGKEKGDFAEFLPWEF' A
#
# COMPACT_ATOMS: atom_id res chain seq x y z
N ALA A 1 4.96 -17.60 12.75
CA ALA A 1 4.63 -16.19 12.44
C ALA A 1 4.66 -16.03 10.93
N SER A 2 3.50 -15.98 10.28
CA SER A 2 3.39 -15.58 8.88
C SER A 2 3.92 -14.15 8.78
N LYS A 3 5.07 -13.97 8.15
CA LYS A 3 5.55 -12.63 7.82
C LYS A 3 4.63 -12.12 6.71
N GLU A 4 4.24 -10.86 6.76
CA GLU A 4 3.47 -10.20 5.71
C GLU A 4 4.22 -8.93 5.33
N THR A 5 4.09 -8.50 4.08
CA THR A 5 4.69 -7.24 3.62
C THR A 5 3.59 -6.20 3.46
N TYR A 6 3.83 -5.00 3.99
CA TYR A 6 2.91 -3.88 3.89
C TYR A 6 3.60 -2.75 3.14
N VAL A 7 2.88 -2.13 2.21
CA VAL A 7 3.35 -0.94 1.47
C VAL A 7 2.34 0.18 1.63
N LEU A 8 2.83 1.42 1.69
CA LEU A 8 1.95 2.58 1.82
C LEU A 8 1.11 2.75 0.56
N GLY A 9 -0.18 3.02 0.73
CA GLY A 9 -1.14 3.21 -0.35
C GLY A 9 -1.81 4.57 -0.28
N LYS A 10 -2.16 5.09 -1.45
CA LYS A 10 -2.99 6.28 -1.63
C LYS A 10 -4.25 5.90 -2.40
N LEU A 11 -5.41 6.35 -1.94
CA LEU A 11 -6.68 6.14 -2.64
C LEU A 11 -6.80 7.13 -3.81
N LEU A 12 -7.18 6.60 -4.97
CA LEU A 12 -7.44 7.33 -6.20
C LEU A 12 -8.92 7.14 -6.59
N GLY A 13 -9.83 7.65 -5.74
CA GLY A 13 -11.27 7.44 -5.85
C GLY A 13 -11.78 6.36 -4.91
N GLU A 14 -12.88 5.69 -5.26
CA GLU A 14 -13.57 4.79 -4.32
C GLU A 14 -12.87 3.43 -4.14
N ASN A 15 -12.31 2.85 -5.21
CA ASN A 15 -11.81 1.46 -5.20
C ASN A 15 -10.45 1.26 -5.86
N ILE A 16 -9.73 2.35 -6.15
CA ILE A 16 -8.41 2.29 -6.76
C ILE A 16 -7.41 2.73 -5.71
N VAL A 17 -6.39 1.92 -5.49
CA VAL A 17 -5.26 2.25 -4.63
C VAL A 17 -3.98 2.25 -5.45
N SER A 18 -3.11 3.23 -5.21
CA SER A 18 -1.77 3.28 -5.77
C SER A 18 -0.74 3.11 -4.65
N PRO A 19 0.27 2.24 -4.81
CA PRO A 19 1.40 2.19 -3.90
C PRO A 19 2.18 3.50 -3.97
N LEU A 20 2.69 3.96 -2.83
CA LEU A 20 3.60 5.11 -2.77
C LEU A 20 5.06 4.64 -2.88
N PRO A 21 5.90 5.31 -3.68
CA PRO A 21 7.32 4.98 -3.78
C PRO A 21 8.02 5.25 -2.44
N THR A 22 8.67 4.21 -1.90
CA THR A 22 9.44 4.28 -0.64
C THR A 22 10.85 4.83 -0.83
N ASP A 23 11.33 4.97 -2.06
CA ASP A 23 12.68 5.48 -2.37
C ASP A 23 12.77 7.02 -2.40
N SER A 24 11.72 7.73 -1.98
CA SER A 24 11.75 9.18 -1.91
C SER A 24 12.63 9.65 -0.74
N PRO A 25 13.75 10.36 -0.99
CA PRO A 25 14.66 10.83 0.06
C PRO A 25 14.05 11.96 0.93
N LEU A 26 12.87 12.45 0.57
CA LEU A 26 12.12 13.43 1.34
C LEU A 26 11.12 12.70 2.23
N ILE A 27 11.41 12.73 3.54
CA ILE A 27 10.49 12.39 4.63
C ILE A 27 9.14 13.03 4.29
N PHE A 28 8.14 12.24 3.91
CA PHE A 28 6.72 12.28 4.33
C PHE A 28 5.84 11.19 3.66
N PRO A 29 6.29 9.91 3.47
CA PRO A 29 5.42 8.92 2.80
C PRO A 29 4.13 8.64 3.58
N LEU A 30 4.18 8.68 4.92
CA LEU A 30 3.03 8.39 5.78
C LEU A 30 1.93 9.46 5.68
N SER A 31 2.27 10.75 5.74
CA SER A 31 1.29 11.83 5.65
C SER A 31 0.67 12.00 4.26
N GLN A 32 1.26 11.37 3.24
CA GLN A 32 0.75 11.33 1.87
C GLN A 32 -0.09 10.07 1.58
N SER A 33 -0.11 9.13 2.53
CA SER A 33 -0.83 7.85 2.42
C SER A 33 -2.18 7.91 3.11
N ASP A 34 -3.14 7.18 2.54
CA ASP A 34 -4.48 7.01 3.11
C ASP A 34 -4.61 5.67 3.85
N GLY A 35 -3.59 4.79 3.75
CA GLY A 35 -3.58 3.48 4.38
C GLY A 35 -2.40 2.58 3.95
N LEU A 36 -2.52 1.29 4.25
CA LEU A 36 -1.59 0.24 3.83
C LEU A 36 -2.22 -0.70 2.81
N ILE A 37 -1.42 -1.13 1.84
CA ILE A 37 -1.73 -2.26 0.96
C ILE A 37 -1.03 -3.48 1.53
N ARG A 38 -1.79 -4.56 1.77
CA ARG A 38 -1.25 -5.83 2.25
C ARG A 38 -0.80 -6.71 1.08
N ILE A 39 0.45 -7.17 1.14
CA ILE A 39 1.05 -8.09 0.19
C ILE A 39 1.33 -9.43 0.91
N PRO A 40 0.59 -10.51 0.58
CA PRO A 40 0.84 -11.82 1.17
C PRO A 40 2.23 -12.33 0.82
N LEU A 41 2.94 -12.90 1.80
CA LEU A 41 4.23 -13.52 1.52
C LEU A 41 4.09 -14.75 0.61
N GLY A 42 5.07 -14.93 -0.28
CA GLY A 42 5.06 -15.99 -1.29
C GLY A 42 4.38 -15.58 -2.60
N THR A 43 3.96 -14.32 -2.72
CA THR A 43 3.58 -13.72 -4.00
C THR A 43 4.76 -12.94 -4.56
N GLU A 44 4.90 -12.88 -5.90
CA GLU A 44 5.94 -12.08 -6.57
C GLU A 44 5.68 -10.56 -6.45
N GLY A 45 4.57 -10.18 -5.80
CA GLY A 45 4.06 -8.83 -5.73
C GLY A 45 2.62 -8.78 -6.23
N LYS A 46 2.16 -7.57 -6.53
CA LYS A 46 0.85 -7.30 -7.15
C LYS A 46 1.09 -6.52 -8.44
N GLU A 47 0.42 -6.92 -9.51
CA GLU A 47 0.46 -6.19 -10.78
C GLU A 47 -0.63 -5.12 -10.82
N LYS A 48 -0.49 -4.17 -11.76
CA LYS A 48 -1.52 -3.15 -11.97
C LYS A 48 -2.83 -3.81 -12.41
N GLY A 49 -3.90 -3.57 -11.65
CA GLY A 49 -5.22 -4.15 -11.90
C GLY A 49 -5.55 -5.34 -11.01
N ASP A 50 -4.58 -5.85 -10.25
CA ASP A 50 -4.85 -6.87 -9.25
C ASP A 50 -5.69 -6.32 -8.10
N PHE A 51 -6.57 -7.17 -7.57
CA PHE A 51 -7.19 -6.90 -6.29
C PHE A 51 -6.15 -6.98 -5.18
N ALA A 52 -6.19 -5.98 -4.31
CA ALA A 52 -5.36 -5.91 -3.11
C ALA A 52 -6.22 -5.55 -1.90
N GLU A 53 -5.82 -6.06 -0.74
CA GLU A 53 -6.45 -5.66 0.52
C GLU A 53 -5.85 -4.32 0.96
N PHE A 54 -6.73 -3.36 1.19
CA PHE A 54 -6.37 -2.03 1.63
C PHE A 54 -6.88 -1.79 3.06
N LEU A 55 -5.97 -1.36 3.92
CA LEU A 55 -6.21 -1.06 5.33
C LEU A 55 -6.12 0.46 5.49
N PRO A 56 -7.25 1.18 5.44
CA PRO A 56 -7.25 2.63 5.59
C PRO A 56 -6.75 3.04 6.98
N TRP A 57 -6.13 4.21 7.07
CA TRP A 57 -5.85 4.80 8.38
C TRP A 57 -7.14 5.15 9.09
N GLU A 58 -7.21 4.81 10.37
CA GLU A 58 -8.26 5.31 11.25
C GLU A 58 -7.79 6.65 11.82
N PHE A 59 -8.58 7.70 11.60
CA PHE A 59 -8.37 9.05 12.14
C PHE A 59 -9.36 9.33 13.26
#